data_AF-A0A0K8UHQ6-F1
#
_entry.id   AF-A0A0K8UHQ6-F1
#
_cell.length_a   1.000
_cell.length_b   1.000
_cell.length_c   1.000
_cell.angle_alpha   90.00
_cell.angle_beta   90.00
_cell.angle_gamma   90.00
#
_symmetry.space_group_name_H-M   'P 1'
#
loop_
_entity.id
_entity.type
_entity.pdbx_description
1 polymer ?
#
loop_
_entity_poly.entity_id
_entity_poly.type
_entity_poly.pdbx_seq_one_letter_code
_entity_poly.pdbx_strand_id
1 'polypeptide(L)'
;YQLLSKIKASKEKKEQTGLNRKRIKREKPNKKWSEKEIQSILDFMQEALEVEALTAQIFYKNLIESTKIDAMWDLIRWKVRHIKASYKKASDWRMSTGAGLLESDAATSSVEGKVLQMCPHFNQLKYIFGKKPQVNYYLKWLIVAERP
;
A
#
# COMPACT_ATOMS: atom_id res chain seq x y z
N TYR A 1 47.80 -20.99 -5.79
CA TYR A 1 47.33 -21.47 -4.47
C TYR A 1 46.66 -20.40 -3.59
N GLN A 2 47.07 -19.12 -3.60
CA GLN A 2 46.48 -18.08 -2.71
C GLN A 2 45.09 -17.53 -3.12
N LEU A 3 44.63 -17.75 -4.35
CA LEU A 3 43.33 -17.28 -4.83
C LEU A 3 42.17 -18.19 -4.40
N LEU A 4 42.40 -19.50 -4.39
CA LEU A 4 41.39 -20.50 -3.99
C LEU A 4 41.09 -20.45 -2.48
N SER A 5 42.08 -20.10 -1.65
CA SER A 5 41.89 -19.93 -0.20
C SER A 5 41.03 -18.71 0.14
N LYS A 6 41.19 -17.59 -0.59
CA LYS A 6 40.36 -16.38 -0.43
C LYS A 6 38.90 -16.64 -0.82
N ILE A 7 38.66 -17.43 -1.87
CA ILE A 7 37.30 -17.79 -2.30
C ILE A 7 36.61 -18.72 -1.29
N LYS A 8 37.32 -19.70 -0.70
CA LYS A 8 36.78 -20.54 0.38
C LYS A 8 36.45 -19.73 1.63
N ALA A 9 37.37 -18.88 2.10
CA ALA A 9 37.16 -18.02 3.27
C ALA A 9 35.99 -17.03 3.09
N SER A 10 35.71 -16.59 1.84
CA SER A 10 34.61 -15.71 1.53
C SER A 10 33.25 -16.42 1.39
N LYS A 11 33.24 -17.74 1.14
CA LYS A 11 32.02 -18.57 1.16
C LYS A 11 31.61 -18.91 2.60
N GLU A 12 32.56 -19.30 3.46
CA GLU A 12 32.30 -19.59 4.88
C GLU A 12 31.79 -18.34 5.62
N LYS A 13 32.34 -17.16 5.35
CA LYS A 13 31.82 -15.89 5.92
C LYS A 13 30.40 -15.55 5.51
N LYS A 14 29.96 -15.93 4.30
CA LYS A 14 28.57 -15.70 3.85
C LYS A 14 27.59 -16.67 4.50
N GLU A 15 28.04 -17.88 4.83
CA GLU A 15 27.23 -18.94 5.42
C GLU A 15 26.99 -18.70 6.93
N GLN A 16 27.94 -18.09 7.65
CA GLN A 16 27.75 -17.67 9.05
C GLN A 16 26.82 -16.45 9.23
N THR A 17 26.60 -15.65 8.19
CA THR A 17 25.68 -14.49 8.24
C THR A 17 24.23 -14.84 7.89
N GLY A 18 23.85 -16.11 8.01
CA GLY A 18 22.47 -16.53 8.15
C GLY A 18 21.92 -16.01 9.48
N LEU A 19 21.73 -14.69 9.58
CA LEU A 19 21.02 -14.02 10.66
C LEU A 19 19.73 -14.79 10.88
N ASN A 20 19.73 -15.57 11.95
CA ASN A 20 18.58 -16.19 12.56
C ASN A 20 17.61 -15.05 12.85
N ARG A 21 16.75 -14.72 11.87
CA ARG A 21 15.65 -13.77 12.03
C ARG A 21 14.69 -14.46 12.99
N LYS A 22 14.99 -14.34 14.29
CA LYS A 22 14.10 -14.75 15.36
C LYS A 22 12.75 -14.17 15.00
N ARG A 23 11.80 -15.05 14.69
CA ARG A 23 10.44 -14.67 14.33
C ARG A 23 9.90 -13.87 15.51
N ILE A 24 9.91 -12.54 15.40
CA ILE A 24 9.43 -11.65 16.45
C ILE A 24 7.97 -12.05 16.69
N LYS A 25 7.70 -12.66 17.86
CA LYS A 25 6.34 -12.96 18.27
C LYS A 25 5.64 -11.63 18.45
N ARG A 26 4.55 -11.42 17.71
CA ARG A 26 3.74 -10.22 17.83
C ARG A 26 3.03 -10.26 19.18
N GLU A 27 3.33 -9.30 20.04
CA GLU A 27 2.73 -9.22 21.38
C GLU A 27 1.30 -8.68 21.34
N LYS A 28 0.99 -7.81 20.36
CA LYS A 28 -0.33 -7.19 20.23
C LYS A 28 -1.16 -7.82 19.11
N PRO A 29 -2.47 -8.03 19.31
CA PRO A 29 -3.36 -8.45 18.24
C PRO A 29 -3.43 -7.38 17.14
N ASN A 30 -3.57 -7.82 15.89
CA ASN A 30 -3.79 -6.90 14.77
C ASN A 30 -5.12 -6.16 14.97
N LYS A 31 -5.10 -4.82 14.83
CA LYS A 31 -6.33 -4.01 14.80
C LYS A 31 -7.28 -4.56 13.72
N LYS A 32 -8.52 -4.85 14.12
CA LYS A 32 -9.61 -5.12 13.20
C LYS A 32 -10.16 -3.78 12.72
N TRP A 33 -10.09 -3.54 11.42
CA TRP A 33 -10.61 -2.32 10.80
C TRP A 33 -12.07 -2.52 10.47
N SER A 34 -12.93 -1.67 11.00
CA SER A 34 -14.33 -1.59 10.58
C SER A 34 -14.45 -0.88 9.24
N GLU A 35 -15.54 -1.15 8.53
CA GLU A 35 -15.84 -0.47 7.27
C GLU A 35 -15.95 1.05 7.44
N LYS A 36 -16.54 1.49 8.55
CA LYS A 36 -16.67 2.92 8.89
C LYS A 36 -15.30 3.59 9.03
N GLU A 37 -14.36 2.95 9.74
CA GLU A 37 -13.00 3.48 9.87
C GLU A 37 -12.27 3.56 8.52
N ILE A 38 -12.44 2.55 7.67
CA ILE A 38 -11.85 2.55 6.33
C ILE A 38 -12.43 3.71 5.52
N GLN A 39 -13.76 3.88 5.54
CA GLN A 39 -14.44 4.95 4.83
C GLN A 39 -13.96 6.32 5.33
N SER A 40 -13.91 6.55 6.64
CA SER A 40 -13.40 7.82 7.21
C SER A 40 -11.95 8.13 6.82
N ILE A 41 -11.09 7.11 6.70
CA ILE A 41 -9.72 7.30 6.19
C ILE A 41 -9.76 7.78 4.74
N LEU A 42 -10.57 7.14 3.90
CA LEU A 42 -10.64 7.47 2.48
C LEU A 42 -11.26 8.84 2.23
N ASP A 43 -12.29 9.20 2.98
CA ASP A 43 -12.95 10.50 2.89
C ASP A 43 -11.98 11.62 3.27
N PHE A 44 -11.26 11.48 4.39
CA PHE A 44 -10.22 12.44 4.78
C PHE A 44 -9.12 12.57 3.73
N MET A 45 -8.66 11.45 3.15
CA MET A 45 -7.66 11.48 2.07
C MET A 45 -8.19 12.13 0.79
N GLN A 46 -9.50 12.02 0.54
CA GLN A 46 -10.15 12.63 -0.61
C GLN A 46 -10.27 14.15 -0.47
N GLU A 47 -10.59 14.64 0.72
CA GLU A 47 -10.65 16.07 1.05
C GLU A 47 -9.25 16.70 1.08
N ALA A 48 -8.27 15.99 1.62
CA ALA A 48 -6.91 16.50 1.78
C ALA A 48 -6.07 16.53 0.49
N LEU A 49 -6.63 16.18 -0.67
CA LEU A 49 -5.93 16.20 -1.97
C LEU A 49 -5.43 17.59 -2.38
N GLU A 50 -6.04 18.66 -1.86
CA GLU A 50 -5.69 20.05 -2.19
C GLU A 50 -4.77 20.71 -1.15
N VAL A 51 -4.41 20.02 -0.06
CA VAL A 51 -3.63 20.58 1.04
C VAL A 51 -2.13 20.46 0.77
N GLU A 52 -1.37 21.55 0.99
CA GLU A 52 0.09 21.58 0.90
C GLU A 52 0.77 20.43 1.67
N ALA A 53 1.95 20.00 1.22
CA ALA A 53 2.61 18.77 1.67
C ALA A 53 2.99 18.78 3.17
N LEU A 54 2.12 18.25 4.02
CA LEU A 54 2.42 17.87 5.40
C LEU A 54 3.37 16.66 5.41
N THR A 55 4.16 16.50 6.48
CA THR A 55 4.88 15.24 6.68
C THR A 55 3.88 14.10 6.89
N ALA A 56 4.22 12.87 6.48
CA ALA A 56 3.32 11.72 6.64
C ALA A 56 2.85 11.54 8.09
N GLN A 57 3.71 11.82 9.07
CA GLN A 57 3.35 11.75 10.49
C GLN A 57 2.30 12.79 10.86
N ILE A 58 2.48 14.05 10.44
CA ILE A 58 1.50 15.13 10.72
C ILE A 58 0.18 14.83 10.02
N PHE A 59 0.23 14.40 8.76
CA PHE A 59 -0.96 14.04 7.98
C PHE A 59 -1.82 12.98 8.70
N TYR A 60 -1.21 11.85 9.11
CA TYR A 60 -1.96 10.78 9.77
C TYR A 60 -2.36 11.14 11.21
N LYS A 61 -1.63 12.02 11.90
CA LYS A 61 -2.08 12.56 13.19
C LYS A 61 -3.32 13.44 13.05
N ASN A 62 -3.34 14.33 12.06
CA ASN A 62 -4.51 15.17 11.77
C ASN A 62 -5.72 14.30 11.39
N LEU A 63 -5.50 13.22 10.65
CA LEU A 63 -6.54 12.23 10.34
C LEU A 63 -7.10 11.58 11.62
N ILE A 64 -6.24 11.16 12.55
CA ILE A 64 -6.67 10.58 13.84
C ILE A 64 -7.47 11.60 14.65
N GLU A 65 -6.99 12.84 14.69
CA GLU A 65 -7.65 13.92 15.41
C GLU A 65 -9.03 14.26 14.85
N SER A 66 -9.22 14.19 13.52
CA SER A 66 -10.50 14.47 12.87
C SER A 66 -11.47 13.30 12.95
N THR A 67 -11.00 12.07 12.67
CA THR A 67 -11.85 10.88 12.57
C THR A 67 -12.05 10.15 13.90
N LYS A 68 -11.28 10.51 14.93
CA LYS A 68 -11.27 9.87 16.27
C LYS A 68 -11.03 8.35 16.22
N ILE A 69 -10.34 7.87 15.20
CA ILE A 69 -9.94 6.48 15.08
C ILE A 69 -8.92 6.15 16.16
N ASP A 70 -9.22 5.14 16.99
CA ASP A 70 -8.28 4.60 17.96
C ASP A 70 -7.20 3.77 17.27
N ALA A 71 -6.18 4.44 16.72
CA ALA A 71 -5.02 3.83 16.10
C ALA A 71 -3.83 4.78 16.12
N MET A 72 -2.62 4.22 16.18
CA MET A 72 -1.41 5.00 15.97
C MET A 72 -1.22 5.35 14.47
N TRP A 73 -0.54 6.46 14.20
CA TRP A 73 -0.34 7.01 12.85
C TRP A 73 0.36 6.03 11.90
N ASP A 74 1.24 5.17 12.42
CA ASP A 74 1.93 4.12 11.69
C ASP A 74 0.98 2.99 11.27
N LEU A 75 0.05 2.57 12.15
CA LEU A 75 -0.98 1.57 11.81
C LEU A 75 -1.89 2.05 10.68
N ILE A 76 -2.28 3.33 10.71
CA ILE A 76 -3.07 3.94 9.62
C ILE A 76 -2.25 3.97 8.34
N ARG A 77 -0.98 4.36 8.40
CA ARG A 77 -0.07 4.32 7.26
C ARG A 77 0.00 2.91 6.65
N TRP A 78 0.17 1.87 7.46
CA TRP A 78 0.19 0.48 7.00
C TRP A 78 -1.13 0.08 6.35
N LYS A 79 -2.26 0.48 6.93
CA LYS A 79 -3.59 0.22 6.36
C LYS A 79 -3.77 0.90 5.01
N VAL A 80 -3.38 2.17 4.87
CA VAL A 80 -3.43 2.91 3.61
C VAL A 80 -2.53 2.26 2.56
N ARG A 81 -1.32 1.80 2.93
CA ARG A 81 -0.45 1.03 2.03
C ARG A 81 -1.13 -0.24 1.52
N HIS A 82 -1.78 -0.98 2.41
CA HIS A 82 -2.51 -2.19 2.03
C HIS A 82 -3.67 -1.89 1.08
N ILE A 83 -4.49 -0.87 1.38
CA ILE A 83 -5.60 -0.44 0.51
C ILE A 83 -5.08 -0.03 -0.88
N LYS A 84 -3.99 0.75 -0.93
CA LYS A 84 -3.34 1.14 -2.19
C LYS A 84 -2.84 -0.06 -2.98
N ALA A 85 -2.27 -1.07 -2.32
CA ALA A 85 -1.83 -2.30 -2.97
C ALA A 85 -3.02 -3.07 -3.58
N SER A 86 -4.15 -3.15 -2.88
CA SER A 86 -5.38 -3.75 -3.41
C SER A 86 -5.91 -2.99 -4.63
N TYR A 87 -5.92 -1.65 -4.58
CA TYR A 87 -6.26 -0.82 -5.74
C TYR A 87 -5.33 -1.08 -6.92
N LYS A 88 -4.01 -1.07 -6.70
CA LYS A 88 -3.04 -1.34 -7.76
C LYS A 88 -3.25 -2.71 -8.39
N LYS A 89 -3.47 -3.75 -7.57
CA LYS A 89 -3.75 -5.10 -8.06
C LYS A 89 -5.02 -5.15 -8.92
N ALA A 90 -6.10 -4.50 -8.49
CA ALA A 90 -7.33 -4.41 -9.25
C ALA A 90 -7.16 -3.61 -10.56
N SER A 91 -6.38 -2.52 -10.51
CA SER A 91 -6.05 -1.71 -11.69
C SER A 91 -5.21 -2.49 -12.69
N ASP A 92 -4.18 -3.19 -12.25
CA ASP A 92 -3.31 -4.01 -13.09
C ASP A 92 -4.09 -5.19 -13.72
N TRP A 93 -4.98 -5.82 -12.95
CA TRP A 93 -5.88 -6.85 -13.47
C TRP A 93 -6.83 -6.30 -14.54
N ARG A 94 -7.43 -5.13 -14.29
CA ARG A 94 -8.32 -4.46 -15.24
C ARG A 94 -7.58 -4.08 -16.54
N MET A 95 -6.34 -3.61 -16.45
CA MET A 95 -5.53 -3.25 -17.63
C MET A 95 -5.03 -4.46 -18.42
N SER A 96 -4.79 -5.60 -17.76
CA SER A 96 -4.28 -6.82 -18.41
C SER A 96 -5.43 -7.70 -18.91
N THR A 97 -6.15 -8.35 -18.00
CA THR A 97 -7.25 -9.27 -18.31
C THR A 97 -8.52 -8.54 -18.73
N GLY A 98 -8.82 -7.40 -18.11
CA GLY A 98 -10.01 -6.62 -18.44
C GLY A 98 -10.01 -6.05 -19.87
N ALA A 99 -8.83 -5.75 -20.44
CA ALA A 99 -8.71 -5.24 -21.81
C ALA A 99 -9.18 -6.26 -22.86
N GLY A 100 -8.83 -7.54 -22.69
CA GLY A 100 -9.27 -8.62 -23.60
C GLY A 100 -10.73 -9.03 -23.42
N LEU A 101 -11.35 -8.73 -22.27
CA LEU A 101 -12.77 -9.03 -22.03
C LEU A 101 -13.69 -7.90 -22.55
N LEU A 102 -13.24 -6.64 -22.48
CA LEU A 102 -14.01 -5.45 -22.89
C LEU A 102 -14.36 -5.40 -24.39
N GLU A 103 -13.71 -6.19 -25.24
CA GLU A 103 -14.05 -6.31 -26.67
C GLU A 103 -15.42 -6.98 -26.91
N SER A 104 -16.07 -7.49 -25.85
CA SER A 104 -17.44 -8.00 -25.89
C SER A 104 -18.37 -7.12 -25.04
N ASP A 105 -19.44 -6.57 -25.64
CA ASP A 105 -20.36 -5.62 -24.98
C ASP A 105 -21.05 -6.18 -23.70
N ALA A 106 -21.12 -7.50 -23.55
CA ALA A 106 -21.66 -8.17 -22.36
C ALA A 106 -20.67 -8.28 -21.19
N ALA A 107 -19.37 -8.01 -21.40
CA ALA A 107 -18.33 -8.21 -20.40
C ALA A 107 -18.08 -7.00 -19.50
N THR A 108 -18.53 -5.81 -19.88
CA THR A 108 -18.24 -4.56 -19.16
C THR A 108 -18.77 -4.59 -17.72
N SER A 109 -19.97 -5.16 -17.53
CA SER A 109 -20.58 -5.41 -16.22
C SER A 109 -19.86 -6.50 -15.41
N SER A 110 -19.31 -7.51 -16.08
CA SER A 110 -18.49 -8.56 -15.45
C SER A 110 -17.14 -8.04 -14.96
N VAL A 111 -16.48 -7.19 -15.75
CA VAL A 111 -15.19 -6.57 -15.39
C VAL A 111 -15.34 -5.65 -14.18
N GLU A 112 -16.34 -4.76 -14.17
CA GLU A 112 -16.58 -3.87 -13.02
C GLU A 112 -16.96 -4.64 -11.76
N GLY A 113 -17.82 -5.66 -11.87
CA GLY A 113 -18.18 -6.52 -10.74
C GLY A 113 -16.95 -7.21 -10.14
N LYS A 114 -16.04 -7.71 -10.97
CA LYS A 114 -14.81 -8.34 -10.50
C LYS A 114 -13.85 -7.36 -9.84
N VAL A 115 -13.71 -6.15 -10.40
CA VAL A 115 -12.89 -5.08 -9.82
C VAL A 115 -13.40 -4.68 -8.45
N LEU A 116 -14.72 -4.51 -8.28
CA LEU A 116 -15.33 -4.18 -6.98
C LEU A 116 -15.20 -5.33 -5.97
N GLN A 117 -15.27 -6.59 -6.42
CA GLN A 117 -15.00 -7.75 -5.56
C GLN A 117 -13.54 -7.76 -5.06
N MET A 118 -12.58 -7.35 -5.90
CA MET A 118 -11.17 -7.26 -5.51
C MET A 118 -10.87 -6.04 -4.64
N CYS A 119 -11.59 -4.93 -4.87
CA CYS A 119 -11.37 -3.66 -4.23
C CYS A 119 -12.70 -2.88 -4.12
N PRO A 120 -13.43 -2.99 -3.01
CA PRO A 120 -14.75 -2.37 -2.85
C PRO A 120 -14.75 -0.85 -3.08
N HIS A 121 -13.69 -0.16 -2.64
CA HIS A 121 -13.54 1.29 -2.81
C HIS A 121 -12.81 1.69 -4.10
N PHE A 122 -12.79 0.85 -5.14
CA PHE A 122 -11.97 1.07 -6.33
C PHE A 122 -12.16 2.46 -6.97
N ASN A 123 -13.41 2.92 -7.09
CA ASN A 123 -13.72 4.21 -7.70
C ASN A 123 -13.16 5.40 -6.90
N GLN A 124 -13.35 5.37 -5.58
CA GLN A 124 -12.80 6.39 -4.67
C GLN A 124 -11.27 6.39 -4.71
N LEU A 125 -10.67 5.20 -4.71
CA LEU A 125 -9.22 5.02 -4.81
C LEU A 125 -8.67 5.45 -6.16
N LYS A 126 -9.42 5.29 -7.25
CA LYS A 126 -9.06 5.82 -8.58
C LYS A 126 -9.02 7.35 -8.56
N TYR A 127 -9.92 8.00 -7.85
CA TYR A 127 -9.88 9.46 -7.68
C TYR A 127 -8.65 9.91 -6.88
N ILE A 128 -8.34 9.20 -5.79
CA ILE A 128 -7.23 9.54 -4.88
C ILE A 128 -5.85 9.22 -5.50
N PHE A 129 -5.70 8.04 -6.12
CA PHE A 129 -4.41 7.49 -6.56
C PHE A 129 -4.23 7.46 -8.09
N GLY A 130 -5.29 7.68 -8.88
CA GLY A 130 -5.25 7.55 -10.35
C GLY A 130 -4.67 8.77 -11.07
N LYS A 131 -4.57 9.93 -10.41
CA LYS A 131 -3.89 11.11 -10.97
C LYS A 131 -2.37 10.93 -10.92
N LYS A 132 -1.65 11.30 -11.98
CA LYS A 132 -0.18 11.19 -12.06
C LYS A 132 0.47 11.88 -10.83
N PRO A 133 1.58 11.35 -10.29
CA PRO A 133 2.20 11.76 -9.02
C PRO A 133 2.78 13.19 -8.98
N GLN A 134 2.53 14.01 -10.02
CA GLN A 134 3.01 15.38 -10.12
C GLN A 134 2.39 16.30 -9.05
N VAL A 135 1.18 15.98 -8.57
CA VAL A 135 0.41 16.84 -7.65
C VAL A 135 0.35 16.29 -6.23
N ASN A 136 0.57 14.98 -6.03
CA ASN A 136 0.33 14.35 -4.73
C ASN A 136 1.67 13.97 -4.05
N TYR A 137 2.28 14.96 -3.40
CA TYR A 137 3.55 14.81 -2.69
C TYR A 137 3.51 13.72 -1.60
N TYR A 138 2.35 13.50 -0.96
CA TYR A 138 2.14 12.41 0.01
C TYR A 138 2.30 11.02 -0.60
N LEU A 139 1.86 10.84 -1.84
CA LEU A 139 2.01 9.58 -2.57
C LEU A 139 3.45 9.34 -3.01
N LYS A 140 4.20 10.41 -3.31
CA LYS A 140 5.64 10.33 -3.61
C LYS A 140 6.41 9.79 -2.40
N TRP A 141 6.08 10.23 -1.18
CA TRP A 141 6.69 9.71 0.06
C TRP A 141 6.31 8.26 0.40
N LEU A 142 5.08 7.84 0.11
CA LEU A 142 4.68 6.43 0.24
C LEU A 142 5.38 5.50 -0.76
N ILE A 143 5.85 6.03 -1.90
CA ILE A 143 6.58 5.30 -2.95
C ILE A 143 8.10 5.33 -2.71
N VAL A 144 8.67 6.46 -2.24
CA VAL A 144 10.13 6.64 -2.10
C VAL A 144 10.71 5.96 -0.86
N ALA A 145 9.91 5.64 0.16
CA ALA A 145 10.37 4.91 1.36
C ALA A 145 10.71 3.41 1.11
N GLU A 146 10.95 3.01 -0.14
CA GLU A 146 11.29 1.66 -0.62
C GLU A 146 12.71 1.57 -1.21
N ARG A 147 13.69 2.31 -0.68
CA ARG A 147 15.10 1.96 -0.91
C ARG A 147 15.84 1.76 0.41
N PRO A 148 16.37 0.55 0.69
CA PRO A 148 17.36 0.35 1.73
C PRO A 148 18.68 1.05 1.38
#